data_AF-A0A6G6IWL0-F1
#
_entry.id   AF-A0A6G6IWL0-F1
#
_cell.length_a   1.000
_cell.length_b   1.000
_cell.length_c   1.000
_cell.angle_alpha   90.00
_cell.angle_beta   90.00
_cell.angle_gamma   90.00
#
_symmetry.space_group_name_H-M   'P 1'
#
loop_
_entity.id
_entity.type
_entity.pdbx_description
1 polymer ?
#
loop_
_entity_poly.entity_id
_entity_poly.type
_entity_poly.pdbx_seq_one_letter_code
_entity_poly.pdbx_strand_id
1 'polypeptide(L)' 'MTTPAKSTQGANSGDAQLEKVKLIAPHKHAGKKLQKDDEIEVNPVEKEFLLQHKKIAGTPQNAAAAAKE' A
#
# COMPACT_ATOMS: atom_id res chain seq x y z
N MET A 1 -27.65 12.88 29.69
CA MET A 1 -27.15 11.99 28.62
C MET A 1 -25.76 12.47 28.24
N THR A 2 -24.70 11.75 28.65
CA THR A 2 -23.30 12.12 28.39
C THR A 2 -22.68 11.07 27.46
N THR A 3 -22.36 11.49 26.24
CA THR A 3 -21.69 10.66 25.22
C THR A 3 -20.19 10.59 25.52
N PRO A 4 -19.56 9.40 25.60
CA PRO A 4 -18.10 9.31 25.71
C PRO A 4 -17.42 9.43 24.34
N ALA A 5 -16.39 10.28 24.28
CA ALA A 5 -15.52 10.45 23.12
C ALA A 5 -14.66 9.20 22.91
N LYS A 6 -14.82 8.57 21.75
CA LYS A 6 -14.02 7.43 21.31
C LYS A 6 -12.71 7.92 20.70
N SER A 7 -11.68 8.09 21.53
CA SER A 7 -10.30 8.23 21.06
C SER A 7 -9.83 6.89 20.49
N THR A 8 -10.02 6.71 19.20
CA THR A 8 -9.39 5.61 18.45
C THR A 8 -8.00 6.07 18.05
N GLN A 9 -7.02 5.85 18.92
CA GLN A 9 -5.61 5.95 18.55
C GLN A 9 -4.86 4.75 19.10
N GLY A 10 -4.36 3.95 18.19
CA GLY A 10 -3.67 2.69 18.50
C GLY A 10 -3.93 1.66 17.42
N ALA A 11 -3.72 2.01 16.15
CA ALA A 11 -3.55 1.03 15.09
C ALA A 11 -2.19 0.34 15.28
N ASN A 12 -2.07 -0.45 16.35
CA ASN A 12 -1.09 -1.51 16.45
C ASN A 12 -1.73 -2.75 15.80
N SER A 13 -1.92 -2.70 14.49
CA SER A 13 -2.22 -3.89 13.71
C SER A 13 -0.88 -4.58 13.47
N GLY A 14 -0.61 -5.56 14.34
CA GLY A 14 0.70 -6.12 14.61
C GLY A 14 1.40 -6.72 13.40
N ASP A 15 2.73 -6.72 13.48
CA ASP A 15 3.71 -7.64 12.85
C ASP A 15 3.42 -8.21 11.45
N ALA A 16 2.52 -7.60 10.68
CA ALA A 16 2.44 -7.78 9.25
C ALA A 16 3.74 -7.17 8.74
N GLN A 17 4.58 -7.99 8.12
CA GLN A 17 5.84 -7.58 7.54
C GLN A 17 5.56 -6.47 6.51
N LEU A 18 5.60 -5.21 6.98
CA LEU A 18 5.38 -4.04 6.17
C LEU A 18 6.63 -3.85 5.33
N GLU A 19 6.44 -3.85 4.02
CA GLU A 19 7.52 -3.62 3.08
C GLU A 19 7.47 -2.18 2.58
N LYS A 20 8.64 -1.53 2.60
CA LYS A 20 8.79 -0.20 2.01
C LYS A 20 8.89 -0.33 0.50
N VAL A 21 7.96 0.31 -0.21
CA VAL A 21 7.91 0.33 -1.67
C VAL A 21 7.84 1.75 -2.18
N LYS A 22 8.51 1.98 -3.31
CA LYS A 22 8.51 3.28 -3.99
C LYS A 22 7.44 3.33 -5.06
N LEU A 23 6.55 4.30 -4.96
CA LEU A 23 5.49 4.54 -5.93
C LEU A 23 6.08 5.04 -7.25
N ILE A 24 5.60 4.51 -8.38
CA ILE A 24 5.89 5.02 -9.73
C ILE A 24 4.74 5.83 -10.31
N ALA A 25 3.61 5.87 -9.61
CA ALA A 25 2.42 6.61 -10.00
C ALA A 25 1.70 7.14 -8.75
N PRO A 26 0.95 8.25 -8.87
CA PRO A 26 0.15 8.75 -7.76
C PRO A 26 -0.87 7.70 -7.29
N HIS A 27 -0.95 7.54 -5.97
CA HIS A 27 -1.79 6.57 -5.29
C HIS A 27 -2.32 7.16 -3.98
N LYS A 28 -3.47 6.66 -3.52
CA LYS A 28 -4.05 7.04 -2.23
C LYS A 28 -3.91 5.87 -1.26
N HIS A 29 -3.01 6.00 -0.30
CA HIS A 29 -2.76 4.98 0.72
C HIS A 29 -3.05 5.54 2.11
N ALA A 30 -3.72 4.76 2.96
CA ALA A 30 -4.13 5.13 4.33
C ALA A 30 -4.85 6.51 4.42
N GLY A 31 -5.63 6.88 3.40
CA GLY A 31 -6.33 8.16 3.35
C GLY A 31 -5.49 9.35 2.88
N LYS A 32 -4.17 9.19 2.72
CA LYS A 32 -3.25 10.21 2.19
C LYS A 32 -3.07 10.02 0.69
N LYS A 33 -3.01 11.12 -0.05
CA LYS A 33 -2.61 11.13 -1.46
C LYS A 33 -1.09 11.20 -1.51
N LEU A 34 -0.46 10.22 -2.14
CA LEU A 34 0.98 10.12 -2.33
C LEU A 34 1.28 10.28 -3.81
N GLN A 35 2.43 10.87 -4.09
CA GLN A 35 2.86 11.15 -5.45
C GLN A 35 3.74 10.02 -5.97
N LYS A 36 4.08 10.13 -7.25
CA LYS A 36 5.16 9.34 -7.82
C LYS A 36 6.45 9.66 -7.06
N ASP A 37 7.28 8.65 -6.86
CA ASP A 37 8.53 8.65 -6.10
C ASP A 37 8.39 8.70 -4.57
N ASP A 38 7.18 8.81 -4.02
CA ASP A 38 6.94 8.63 -2.59
C ASP A 38 7.15 7.16 -2.16
N GLU A 39 7.67 6.99 -0.95
CA GLU A 39 7.84 5.68 -0.31
C GLU A 39 6.68 5.42 0.66
N ILE A 40 6.08 4.23 0.56
CA ILE A 40 5.02 3.78 1.45
C ILE A 40 5.31 2.42 2.04
N GLU A 41 4.81 2.21 3.26
CA GLU A 41 4.86 0.94 3.96
C GLU A 41 3.56 0.18 3.68
N VAL A 42 3.68 -0.92 2.94
CA VAL A 42 2.53 -1.70 2.50
C VAL A 42 2.69 -3.15 2.94
N ASN A 43 1.57 -3.80 3.20
CA ASN A 43 1.55 -5.24 3.42
C ASN A 43 1.87 -5.99 2.12
N PRO A 44 2.35 -7.24 2.17
CA PRO A 44 2.64 -8.03 0.98
C PRO A 44 1.44 -8.15 0.02
N VAL A 45 0.22 -8.24 0.56
CA VAL A 45 -1.03 -8.24 -0.24
C VAL A 45 -1.21 -6.92 -1.01
N GLU A 46 -0.96 -5.79 -0.37
CA GLU A 46 -1.12 -4.48 -0.98
C GLU A 46 0.05 -4.17 -1.94
N LYS A 47 1.26 -4.66 -1.64
CA LYS A 47 2.40 -4.66 -2.56
C LYS A 47 2.07 -5.40 -3.86
N GLU A 48 1.49 -6.60 -3.79
CA GLU A 48 1.05 -7.35 -4.97
C GLU A 48 -0.01 -6.58 -5.78
N PHE A 49 -0.98 -5.98 -5.10
CA PHE A 49 -1.99 -5.13 -5.74
C PHE A 49 -1.35 -3.93 -6.46
N LEU A 50 -0.42 -3.23 -5.80
CA LEU A 50 0.29 -2.11 -6.39
C LEU A 50 1.17 -2.53 -7.57
N LEU A 51 1.77 -3.71 -7.52
CA LEU A 51 2.52 -4.30 -8.63
C LEU A 51 1.61 -4.63 -9.82
N GLN A 52 0.47 -5.28 -9.57
CA GLN A 52 -0.51 -5.64 -10.59
C GLN A 52 -1.07 -4.40 -11.31
N HIS A 53 -1.30 -3.32 -10.57
CA HIS A 53 -1.83 -2.06 -11.10
C HIS A 53 -0.74 -1.07 -11.56
N LYS A 54 0.53 -1.49 -11.66
CA LYS A 54 1.67 -0.67 -12.09
C LYS A 54 1.81 0.64 -11.28
N LYS A 55 1.55 0.56 -9.98
CA LYS A 55 1.67 1.67 -9.02
C LYS A 55 3.02 1.75 -8.34
N ILE A 56 3.77 0.66 -8.24
CA ILE A 56 5.14 0.62 -7.71
C ILE A 56 6.12 0.03 -8.71
N ALA A 57 7.40 0.37 -8.58
CA ALA A 57 8.48 -0.20 -9.39
C ALA A 57 8.79 -1.61 -8.88
N GLY A 58 8.71 -2.59 -9.76
CA GLY A 58 9.11 -3.96 -9.47
C GLY A 58 8.57 -4.89 -10.54
N THR A 59 9.28 -5.97 -10.80
CA THR A 59 8.69 -7.13 -11.48
C THR A 59 7.70 -7.73 -10.50
N PRO A 60 6.40 -7.76 -10.80
CA PRO A 60 5.49 -8.54 -9.98
C PRO A 60 6.00 -9.96 -10.06
N GLN A 61 6.29 -10.58 -8.92
CA GLN A 61 6.78 -11.97 -8.88
C GLN A 61 5.80 -12.93 -9.58
N ASN A 62 4.55 -12.47 -9.82
CA ASN A 62 3.52 -13.16 -10.57
C ASN A 62 3.09 -12.52 -11.91
N ALA A 63 3.74 -11.44 -12.40
CA ALA A 63 3.40 -10.82 -13.70
C ALA A 63 4.39 -11.15 -14.82
N ALA A 64 5.03 -12.31 -14.74
CA ALA A 64 5.64 -12.92 -15.91
C ALA A 64 4.61 -13.42 -16.95
N ALA A 65 3.29 -13.25 -16.72
CA ALA A 65 2.25 -13.86 -17.56
C ALA A 65 1.25 -12.90 -18.22
N ALA A 66 1.51 -11.58 -18.28
CA ALA A 66 0.55 -10.63 -18.89
C ALA A 66 1.20 -9.60 -19.83
N ALA A 67 2.22 -10.00 -20.58
CA ALA A 67 2.68 -9.27 -21.75
C ALA A 67 2.99 -10.25 -22.88
N LYS A 68 2.18 -10.15 -23.94
CA LYS A 68 2.16 -10.90 -25.21
C LYS A 68 1.34 -12.19 -25.18
N GLU A 69 0.13 -12.13 -25.71
CA GLU A 69 -0.14 -12.47 -27.12
C GLU A 69 -1.12 -11.45 -27.72
#